data_AF-A0A925LPI4-F1
#
_entry.id   AF-A0A925LPI4-F1
#
_cell.length_a   1.000
_cell.length_b   1.000
_cell.length_c   1.000
_cell.angle_alpha   90.00
_cell.angle_beta   90.00
_cell.angle_gamma   90.00
#
_symmetry.space_group_name_H-M   'P 1'
#
loop_
_entity.id
_entity.type
_entity.pdbx_description
1 polymer ?
#
loop_
_entity_poly.entity_id
_entity_poly.type
_entity_poly.pdbx_seq_one_letter_code
_entity_poly.pdbx_strand_id
1 'polypeptide(L)'
;MSVQISNLDPALDVLCTLAAFEDAEFVLLFDSAARHRERDARYTILTADPVAVTRLDKVLPGDDPFSVLRTWQWRLPPLSDEERASLPPFCGGIAGLLSYELGQAFEKIPSPAIDDFKTPALLAGLFDWAIVWDHIAGTVRRYVLQLEDSQSPQPTTTLRDRVAWIDERLQRDMESNPKSASTPFSQLQPIASTVRHRIEPTSE
;
A
#
# COMPACT_ATOMS: atom_id res chain seq x y z
N MET A 1 1.30 -7.70 -22.88
CA MET A 1 0.48 -7.37 -21.71
C MET A 1 1.35 -6.55 -20.78
N SER A 2 0.90 -5.35 -20.43
CA SER A 2 1.63 -4.39 -19.58
C SER A 2 1.51 -4.69 -18.09
N VAL A 3 0.60 -5.59 -17.71
CA VAL A 3 0.43 -6.12 -16.36
C VAL A 3 0.48 -7.64 -16.42
N GLN A 4 1.34 -8.26 -15.62
CA GLN A 4 1.39 -9.70 -15.41
C GLN A 4 0.54 -10.06 -14.19
N ILE A 5 -0.43 -10.95 -14.38
CA ILE A 5 -1.33 -11.42 -13.33
C ILE A 5 -1.07 -12.91 -13.09
N SER A 6 -0.89 -13.31 -11.84
CA SER A 6 -0.70 -14.70 -11.45
C SER A 6 -1.58 -15.03 -10.26
N ASN A 7 -2.33 -16.14 -10.33
CA ASN A 7 -3.06 -16.64 -9.16
C ASN A 7 -2.06 -17.18 -8.13
N LEU A 8 -2.30 -16.87 -6.87
CA LEU A 8 -1.62 -17.47 -5.72
C LEU A 8 -2.58 -18.46 -5.04
N ASP A 9 -2.08 -19.16 -4.02
CA ASP A 9 -2.93 -20.02 -3.20
C ASP A 9 -4.09 -19.21 -2.60
N PRO A 10 -5.36 -19.58 -2.85
CA PRO A 10 -6.51 -18.91 -2.23
C PRO A 10 -6.50 -18.96 -0.69
N ALA A 11 -5.79 -19.92 -0.10
CA ALA A 11 -5.64 -20.06 1.35
C ALA A 11 -4.51 -19.20 1.93
N LEU A 12 -3.81 -18.41 1.11
CA LEU A 12 -2.71 -17.55 1.55
C LEU A 12 -3.20 -16.52 2.58
N ASP A 13 -2.69 -16.61 3.80
CA ASP A 13 -3.07 -15.72 4.91
C ASP A 13 -2.42 -14.34 4.79
N VAL A 14 -3.18 -13.28 5.04
CA VAL A 14 -2.73 -11.89 4.92
C VAL A 14 -1.59 -11.58 5.87
N LEU A 15 -1.67 -12.01 7.13
CA LEU A 15 -0.69 -11.63 8.16
C LEU A 15 0.62 -12.40 8.01
N CYS A 16 0.54 -13.69 7.66
CA CYS A 16 1.74 -14.47 7.31
C CYS A 16 2.41 -13.87 6.08
N THR A 17 1.61 -13.51 5.07
CA THR A 17 2.15 -12.84 3.88
C THR A 17 2.80 -11.52 4.26
N LEU A 18 2.17 -10.67 5.08
CA LEU A 18 2.76 -9.41 5.53
C LEU A 18 4.11 -9.64 6.23
N ALA A 19 4.22 -10.64 7.10
CA ALA A 19 5.45 -10.98 7.80
C ALA A 19 6.58 -11.36 6.82
N ALA A 20 6.26 -12.04 5.71
CA ALA A 20 7.23 -12.38 4.67
C ALA A 20 7.87 -11.17 3.96
N PHE A 21 7.30 -9.96 4.13
CA PHE A 21 7.82 -8.71 3.58
C PHE A 21 8.29 -7.72 4.67
N GLU A 22 8.36 -8.10 5.95
CA GLU A 22 8.64 -7.16 7.05
C GLU A 22 9.98 -6.41 6.93
N ASP A 23 10.98 -7.03 6.31
CA ASP A 23 12.31 -6.48 6.04
C ASP A 23 12.39 -5.69 4.72
N ALA A 24 11.33 -5.69 3.91
CA ALA A 24 11.28 -4.86 2.72
C ALA A 24 11.07 -3.38 3.10
N GLU A 25 11.59 -2.48 2.28
CA GLU A 25 11.34 -1.05 2.50
C GLU A 25 9.90 -0.69 2.10
N PHE A 26 9.30 0.29 2.78
CA PHE A 26 7.98 0.85 2.42
C PHE A 26 6.85 -0.18 2.29
N VAL A 27 6.77 -1.13 3.22
CA VAL A 27 5.65 -2.10 3.29
C VAL A 27 4.34 -1.37 3.55
N LEU A 28 3.38 -1.55 2.65
CA LEU A 28 2.03 -1.00 2.75
C LEU A 28 1.01 -2.13 2.70
N LEU A 29 0.15 -2.17 3.73
CA LEU A 29 -1.05 -2.99 3.75
C LEU A 29 -2.27 -2.06 3.71
N PHE A 30 -3.06 -2.14 2.64
CA PHE A 30 -4.38 -1.54 2.58
C PHE A 30 -5.40 -2.60 2.98
N ASP A 31 -5.98 -2.41 4.16
CA ASP A 31 -7.06 -3.25 4.66
C ASP A 31 -8.27 -2.39 5.03
N SER A 32 -9.46 -2.94 4.83
CA SER A 32 -10.71 -2.23 5.10
C SER A 32 -11.52 -2.97 6.17
N ALA A 33 -11.70 -2.30 7.31
CA ALA A 33 -12.51 -2.80 8.43
C ALA A 33 -14.03 -2.60 8.23
N ALA A 34 -14.47 -2.16 7.04
CA ALA A 34 -15.88 -1.91 6.79
C ALA A 34 -16.69 -3.22 6.93
N ARG A 35 -17.84 -3.13 7.59
CA ARG A 35 -18.70 -4.30 7.86
C ARG A 35 -19.30 -4.92 6.59
N HIS A 36 -19.33 -4.17 5.48
CA HIS A 36 -19.94 -4.58 4.22
C HIS A 36 -18.86 -4.80 3.16
N ARG A 37 -18.38 -6.05 3.07
CA ARG A 37 -17.38 -6.47 2.07
C ARG A 37 -17.83 -6.22 0.63
N GLU A 38 -19.14 -6.21 0.38
CA GLU A 38 -19.69 -5.98 -0.97
C GLU A 38 -19.66 -4.53 -1.45
N ARG A 39 -19.45 -3.56 -0.55
CA ARG A 39 -19.32 -2.14 -0.91
C ARG A 39 -17.91 -1.62 -0.72
N ASP A 40 -17.38 -1.73 0.49
CA ASP A 40 -16.23 -0.92 0.91
C ASP A 40 -15.06 -1.77 1.45
N ALA A 41 -15.21 -3.09 1.55
CA ALA A 41 -14.19 -4.00 2.11
C ALA A 41 -13.97 -5.27 1.25
N ARG A 42 -14.07 -5.12 -0.08
CA ARG A 42 -13.87 -6.26 -1.01
C ARG A 42 -12.43 -6.73 -1.05
N TYR A 43 -11.47 -5.80 -0.92
CA TYR A 43 -10.06 -6.08 -1.16
C TYR A 43 -9.20 -5.82 0.07
N THR A 44 -8.23 -6.69 0.29
CA THR A 44 -7.01 -6.38 1.05
C THR A 44 -5.86 -6.37 0.06
N ILE A 45 -4.91 -5.43 0.20
CA ILE A 45 -3.84 -5.22 -0.77
C ILE A 45 -2.51 -5.01 -0.06
N LEU A 46 -1.49 -5.77 -0.44
CA LEU A 46 -0.12 -5.67 0.07
C LEU A 46 0.82 -5.26 -1.06
N THR A 47 1.73 -4.32 -0.78
CA THR A 47 2.85 -3.96 -1.65
C THR A 47 4.04 -3.49 -0.80
N ALA A 48 5.24 -3.48 -1.37
CA ALA A 48 6.47 -3.02 -0.73
C ALA A 48 7.55 -2.75 -1.79
N ASP A 49 8.72 -2.29 -1.36
CA ASP A 49 9.93 -2.13 -2.19
C ASP A 49 9.68 -1.34 -3.48
N PRO A 50 9.24 -0.07 -3.38
CA PRO A 50 8.91 0.76 -4.52
C PRO A 50 10.14 0.98 -5.39
N VAL A 51 9.95 1.02 -6.71
CA VAL A 51 11.04 1.26 -7.67
C VAL A 51 11.55 2.71 -7.63
N ALA A 52 10.81 3.61 -6.99
CA ALA A 52 11.20 4.99 -6.75
C ALA A 52 10.48 5.55 -5.52
N VAL A 53 11.17 6.41 -4.77
CA VAL A 53 10.63 7.08 -3.57
C VAL A 53 10.86 8.59 -3.69
N THR A 54 9.89 9.38 -3.24
CA THR A 54 10.01 10.83 -3.09
C THR A 54 9.62 11.21 -1.68
N ARG A 55 10.37 12.15 -1.11
CA ARG A 55 10.16 12.66 0.24
C ARG A 55 10.29 14.19 0.22
N LEU A 56 9.26 14.87 0.68
CA LEU A 56 9.28 16.30 0.95
C LEU A 56 9.07 16.47 2.45
N ASP A 57 10.10 16.91 3.16
CA ASP A 57 9.98 17.16 4.60
C ASP A 57 9.13 18.40 4.88
N LYS A 58 9.29 19.45 4.07
CA LYS A 58 8.56 20.71 4.17
C LYS A 58 8.19 21.22 2.79
N VAL A 59 7.15 22.04 2.74
CA VAL A 59 6.68 22.74 1.54
C VAL A 59 6.40 24.21 1.88
N LEU A 60 6.52 25.07 0.87
CA LEU A 60 6.23 26.49 0.97
C LEU A 60 5.01 26.86 0.12
N PRO A 61 4.29 27.94 0.45
CA PRO A 61 3.18 28.41 -0.37
C PRO A 61 3.60 28.67 -1.82
N GLY A 62 2.95 28.00 -2.76
CA GLY A 62 3.25 28.06 -4.20
C GLY A 62 4.13 26.92 -4.71
N ASP A 63 4.64 26.05 -3.84
CA ASP A 63 5.33 24.83 -4.27
C ASP A 63 4.38 23.88 -5.01
N ASP A 64 4.96 23.07 -5.91
CA ASP A 64 4.25 22.03 -6.64
C ASP A 64 4.67 20.63 -6.15
N PRO A 65 4.09 20.15 -5.03
CA PRO A 65 4.55 18.92 -4.38
C PRO A 65 4.24 17.65 -5.19
N PHE A 66 3.33 17.73 -6.17
CA PHE A 66 2.90 16.58 -6.97
C PHE A 66 3.63 16.47 -8.31
N SER A 67 4.59 17.36 -8.60
CA SER A 67 5.39 17.34 -9.83
C SER A 67 6.01 15.97 -10.11
N VAL A 68 6.72 15.41 -9.12
CA VAL A 68 7.35 14.07 -9.23
C VAL A 68 6.30 12.96 -9.41
N LEU A 69 5.17 13.03 -8.67
CA LEU A 69 4.12 12.01 -8.78
C LEU A 69 3.48 12.03 -10.17
N ARG A 70 3.30 13.21 -10.77
CA ARG A 70 2.83 13.32 -12.16
C ARG A 70 3.83 12.73 -13.14
N THR A 71 5.13 12.93 -12.95
CA THR A 71 6.16 12.26 -13.77
C THR A 71 6.04 10.75 -13.69
N TRP A 72 5.83 10.19 -12.50
CA TRP A 72 5.63 8.75 -12.32
C TRP A 72 4.31 8.25 -12.90
N GLN A 73 3.25 9.05 -12.89
CA GLN A 73 1.97 8.69 -13.50
C GLN A 73 2.13 8.37 -14.99
N TRP A 74 3.00 9.09 -15.70
CA TRP A 74 3.31 8.82 -17.10
C TRP A 74 4.08 7.51 -17.34
N ARG A 75 4.68 6.93 -16.30
CA ARG A 75 5.36 5.62 -16.36
C ARG A 75 4.40 4.45 -16.15
N LEU A 76 3.19 4.71 -15.64
CA LEU A 76 2.20 3.66 -15.42
C LEU A 76 1.68 3.15 -16.75
N PRO A 77 1.37 1.85 -16.86
CA PRO A 77 0.92 1.28 -18.11
C PRO A 77 -0.39 1.96 -18.57
N PRO A 78 -0.51 2.31 -19.86
CA PRO A 78 -1.78 2.77 -20.40
C PRO A 78 -2.78 1.61 -20.40
N LEU A 79 -3.90 1.78 -19.71
CA LEU A 79 -4.97 0.80 -19.60
C LEU A 79 -6.24 1.34 -20.25
N SER A 80 -6.89 0.52 -21.09
CA SER A 80 -8.23 0.81 -21.60
C SER A 80 -9.25 0.86 -20.45
N ASP A 81 -10.44 1.40 -20.69
CA ASP A 81 -11.49 1.44 -19.68
C ASP A 81 -11.96 0.02 -19.31
N GLU A 82 -12.00 -0.89 -20.26
CA GLU A 82 -12.32 -2.30 -20.03
C GLU A 82 -11.24 -3.00 -19.19
N GLU A 83 -9.96 -2.77 -19.50
CA GLU A 83 -8.85 -3.32 -18.72
C GLU A 83 -8.91 -2.80 -17.29
N ARG A 84 -9.09 -1.47 -17.11
CA ARG A 84 -9.19 -0.82 -15.80
C ARG A 84 -10.36 -1.35 -14.98
N ALA A 85 -11.51 -1.56 -15.60
CA ALA A 85 -12.69 -2.11 -14.93
C ALA A 85 -12.52 -3.56 -14.45
N SER A 86 -11.59 -4.30 -15.07
CA SER A 86 -11.28 -5.70 -14.71
C SER A 86 -10.23 -5.84 -13.60
N LEU A 87 -9.52 -4.77 -13.27
CA LEU A 87 -8.46 -4.75 -12.26
C LEU A 87 -8.99 -4.33 -10.89
N PRO A 88 -8.32 -4.75 -9.79
CA PRO A 88 -8.61 -4.21 -8.46
C PRO A 88 -8.28 -2.71 -8.40
N PRO A 89 -8.83 -1.97 -7.41
CA PRO A 89 -8.65 -0.52 -7.30
C PRO A 89 -7.17 -0.09 -7.17
N PHE A 90 -6.31 -1.01 -6.73
CA PHE A 90 -4.86 -0.84 -6.75
C PHE A 90 -4.22 -2.20 -7.06
N CYS A 91 -3.29 -2.23 -8.01
CA CYS A 91 -2.51 -3.42 -8.37
C CYS A 91 -1.00 -3.15 -8.43
N GLY A 92 -0.58 -1.99 -7.91
CA GLY A 92 0.65 -1.28 -8.23
C GLY A 92 0.30 0.13 -8.71
N GLY A 93 1.20 1.09 -8.50
CA GLY A 93 0.93 2.50 -8.70
C GLY A 93 1.65 3.37 -7.69
N ILE A 94 1.17 4.60 -7.50
CA ILE A 94 1.75 5.56 -6.56
C ILE A 94 0.96 5.49 -5.25
N ALA A 95 1.65 5.29 -4.14
CA ALA A 95 1.04 5.24 -2.83
C ALA A 95 1.97 5.81 -1.75
N GLY A 96 1.39 6.31 -0.65
CA GLY A 96 2.17 6.82 0.47
C GLY A 96 1.38 7.76 1.38
N LEU A 97 2.11 8.61 2.09
CA LEU A 97 1.63 9.57 3.06
C LEU A 97 1.57 10.98 2.46
N LEU A 98 0.40 11.59 2.53
CA LEU A 98 0.19 13.02 2.34
C LEU A 98 -0.19 13.58 3.71
N SER A 99 0.73 14.28 4.37
CA SER A 99 0.46 14.79 5.72
C SER A 99 -0.28 16.12 5.69
N TYR A 100 -0.76 16.55 6.84
CA TYR A 100 -1.46 17.82 7.00
C TYR A 100 -0.62 19.02 6.52
N GLU A 101 0.70 18.99 6.79
CA GLU A 101 1.63 20.06 6.44
C GLU A 101 1.75 20.28 4.92
N LEU A 102 1.37 19.28 4.10
CA LEU A 102 1.30 19.44 2.64
C LEU A 102 0.36 20.58 2.22
N GLY A 103 -0.65 20.89 3.03
CA GLY A 103 -1.58 22.00 2.82
C GLY A 103 -0.87 23.37 2.73
N GLN A 104 0.31 23.52 3.34
CA GLN A 104 1.09 24.77 3.27
C GLN A 104 1.58 25.08 1.86
N ALA A 105 1.60 24.12 0.94
CA ALA A 105 1.87 24.37 -0.48
C ALA A 105 0.75 25.19 -1.14
N PHE A 106 -0.50 25.00 -0.69
CA PHE A 106 -1.70 25.55 -1.32
C PHE A 106 -2.25 26.77 -0.57
N GLU A 107 -2.07 26.81 0.76
CA GLU A 107 -2.62 27.84 1.63
C GLU A 107 -1.57 28.43 2.57
N LYS A 108 -1.73 29.70 2.93
CA LYS A 108 -0.90 30.35 3.96
C LYS A 108 -1.44 30.01 5.35
N ILE A 109 -1.02 28.86 5.87
CA ILE A 109 -1.41 28.37 7.19
C ILE A 109 -0.28 28.68 8.19
N PRO A 110 -0.57 29.19 9.39
CA PRO A 110 0.44 29.33 10.44
C PRO A 110 1.01 27.96 10.83
N SER A 111 2.32 27.77 10.70
CA SER A 111 2.97 26.55 11.19
C SER A 111 3.13 26.60 12.71
N PRO A 112 3.00 25.47 13.42
CA PRO A 112 3.33 25.41 14.83
C PRO A 112 4.80 25.79 15.07
N ALA A 113 5.09 26.44 16.19
CA ALA A 113 6.44 26.89 16.53
C ALA A 113 7.43 25.74 16.72
N ILE A 114 6.93 24.53 17.03
CA ILE A 114 7.71 23.32 17.26
C ILE A 114 7.10 22.19 16.43
N ASP A 115 7.94 21.48 15.67
CA ASP A 115 7.59 20.28 14.91
C ASP A 115 8.15 19.05 15.65
N ASP A 116 7.35 18.53 16.59
CA ASP A 116 7.74 17.40 17.44
C ASP A 116 7.79 16.07 16.68
N PHE A 117 6.99 15.93 15.60
CA PHE A 117 6.82 14.67 14.89
C PHE A 117 7.78 14.52 13.70
N LYS A 118 8.28 15.63 13.13
CA LYS A 118 9.15 15.63 11.93
C LYS A 118 8.57 14.78 10.79
N THR A 119 7.24 14.76 10.72
CA THR A 119 6.51 14.00 9.71
C THR A 119 6.69 14.71 8.37
N PRO A 120 7.08 14.00 7.30
CA PRO A 120 7.23 14.66 6.01
C PRO A 120 5.89 15.21 5.52
N ALA A 121 5.90 16.36 4.84
CA ALA A 121 4.76 16.88 4.09
C ALA A 121 4.25 15.85 3.06
N LEU A 122 5.17 15.20 2.35
CA LEU A 122 4.87 14.14 1.39
C LEU A 122 5.90 13.02 1.50
N LEU A 123 5.43 11.78 1.50
CA LEU A 123 6.29 10.60 1.33
C LEU A 123 5.54 9.59 0.46
N ALA A 124 6.04 9.34 -0.75
CA ALA A 124 5.36 8.46 -1.69
C ALA A 124 6.34 7.53 -2.41
N GLY A 125 5.88 6.31 -2.68
CA GLY A 125 6.57 5.30 -3.48
C GLY A 125 5.83 5.02 -4.78
N LEU A 126 6.57 4.71 -5.84
CA LEU A 126 6.07 4.11 -7.07
C LEU A 126 6.25 2.59 -6.99
N PHE A 127 5.16 1.86 -6.84
CA PHE A 127 5.13 0.42 -6.69
C PHE A 127 4.79 -0.25 -8.02
N ASP A 128 5.60 -1.21 -8.43
CA ASP A 128 5.43 -2.01 -9.64
C ASP A 128 4.69 -3.33 -9.40
N TRP A 129 4.17 -3.58 -8.19
CA TRP A 129 3.45 -4.81 -7.89
C TRP A 129 2.45 -4.65 -6.74
N ALA A 130 1.55 -5.62 -6.63
CA ALA A 130 0.74 -5.84 -5.44
C ALA A 130 0.29 -7.30 -5.33
N ILE A 131 0.11 -7.81 -4.11
CA ILE A 131 -0.71 -8.99 -3.82
C ILE A 131 -2.08 -8.50 -3.37
N VAL A 132 -3.14 -9.03 -4.00
CA VAL A 132 -4.51 -8.61 -3.76
C VAL A 132 -5.34 -9.84 -3.38
N TRP A 133 -6.01 -9.74 -2.23
CA TRP A 133 -7.04 -10.66 -1.80
C TRP A 133 -8.39 -10.09 -2.21
N ASP A 134 -9.12 -10.80 -3.06
CA ASP A 134 -10.52 -10.49 -3.39
C ASP A 134 -11.43 -11.36 -2.52
N HIS A 135 -11.98 -10.75 -1.47
CA HIS A 135 -12.80 -11.45 -0.48
C HIS A 135 -14.17 -11.87 -1.00
N ILE A 136 -14.64 -11.29 -2.10
CA ILE A 136 -15.91 -11.69 -2.72
C ILE A 136 -15.67 -12.85 -3.68
N ALA A 137 -14.63 -12.77 -4.51
CA ALA A 137 -14.30 -13.84 -5.44
C ALA A 137 -13.61 -15.05 -4.76
N GLY A 138 -13.08 -14.86 -3.54
CA GLY A 138 -12.31 -15.89 -2.83
C GLY A 138 -10.98 -16.20 -3.51
N THR A 139 -10.34 -15.19 -4.11
CA THR A 139 -9.10 -15.37 -4.89
C THR A 139 -7.98 -14.50 -4.35
N VAL A 140 -6.76 -15.01 -4.42
CA VAL A 140 -5.54 -14.24 -4.16
C VAL A 140 -4.73 -14.17 -5.44
N ARG A 141 -4.34 -12.95 -5.84
CA ARG A 141 -3.60 -12.71 -7.08
C ARG A 141 -2.45 -11.76 -6.84
N ARG A 142 -1.31 -12.07 -7.46
CA ARG A 142 -0.20 -11.14 -7.63
C ARG A 142 -0.36 -10.41 -8.96
N TYR A 143 -0.14 -9.11 -8.92
CA TYR A 143 -0.05 -8.21 -10.06
C TYR A 143 1.36 -7.64 -10.11
N VAL A 144 1.97 -7.61 -11.29
CA VAL A 144 3.27 -6.98 -11.53
C VAL A 144 3.16 -6.13 -12.81
N LEU A 145 3.51 -4.85 -12.71
CA LEU A 145 3.37 -3.85 -13.74
C LEU A 145 4.69 -3.69 -14.49
N GLN A 146 4.62 -3.64 -15.81
CA GLN A 146 5.71 -3.12 -16.62
C GLN A 146 5.60 -1.60 -16.60
N LEU A 147 6.51 -0.95 -15.90
CA LEU A 147 6.64 0.50 -15.92
C LEU A 147 7.39 0.93 -17.19
N GLU A 148 6.96 2.04 -17.79
CA GLU A 148 7.67 2.67 -18.89
C GLU A 148 8.87 3.44 -18.35
N ASP A 149 10.03 3.24 -18.98
CA ASP A 149 11.22 4.03 -18.68
C ASP A 149 11.36 5.17 -19.67
N SER A 150 11.20 6.40 -19.18
CA SER A 150 11.36 7.60 -19.99
C SER A 150 12.82 8.05 -20.13
N GLN A 151 13.75 7.53 -19.30
CA GLN A 151 15.10 8.11 -19.12
C GLN A 151 16.24 7.08 -18.95
N SER A 152 15.98 5.77 -18.97
CA SER A 152 17.04 4.75 -18.79
C SER A 152 16.85 3.57 -19.75
N PRO A 153 17.91 3.07 -20.42
CA PRO A 153 17.80 1.97 -21.38
C PRO A 153 17.63 0.58 -20.75
N GLN A 154 17.66 0.47 -19.41
CA GLN A 154 17.31 -0.77 -18.70
C GLN A 154 16.51 -0.48 -17.43
N PRO A 155 15.36 -1.16 -17.21
CA PRO A 155 14.67 -1.11 -15.93
C PRO A 155 15.55 -1.72 -14.84
N THR A 156 15.64 -1.06 -13.69
CA THR A 156 16.42 -1.55 -12.53
C THR A 156 15.91 -2.90 -12.00
N THR A 157 14.65 -3.22 -12.25
CA THR A 157 14.02 -4.50 -11.92
C THR A 157 13.13 -4.91 -13.09
N THR A 158 13.36 -6.11 -13.67
CA THR A 158 12.45 -6.61 -14.71
C THR A 158 11.21 -7.24 -14.08
N LEU A 159 10.12 -7.39 -14.86
CA LEU A 159 8.92 -8.15 -14.43
C LEU A 159 9.29 -9.52 -13.84
N ARG A 160 10.24 -10.21 -14.48
CA ARG A 160 10.69 -11.54 -14.07
C ARG A 160 11.41 -11.50 -12.73
N ASP A 161 12.28 -10.52 -12.53
CA ASP A 161 13.02 -10.36 -11.28
C ASP A 161 12.07 -10.03 -10.13
N ARG A 162 11.08 -9.15 -10.37
CA ARG A 162 10.06 -8.82 -9.37
C ARG A 162 9.21 -10.02 -8.99
N VAL A 163 8.79 -10.81 -9.98
CA VAL A 163 8.07 -12.08 -9.77
C VAL A 163 8.90 -13.03 -8.90
N ALA A 164 10.16 -13.26 -9.26
CA ALA A 164 11.06 -14.15 -8.51
C ALA A 164 11.25 -13.66 -7.06
N TRP A 165 11.49 -12.36 -6.87
CA TRP A 165 11.65 -11.77 -5.54
C TRP A 165 10.42 -11.95 -4.64
N ILE A 166 9.22 -11.81 -5.20
CA ILE A 166 7.96 -12.08 -4.48
C ILE A 166 7.85 -13.57 -4.12
N ASP A 167 8.11 -14.46 -5.08
CA ASP A 167 7.98 -15.91 -4.86
C ASP A 167 8.97 -16.42 -3.80
N GLU A 168 10.22 -15.93 -3.82
CA GLU A 168 11.24 -16.26 -2.81
C GLU A 168 10.83 -15.84 -1.40
N ARG A 169 10.15 -14.70 -1.24
CA ARG A 169 9.66 -14.23 0.05
C ARG A 169 8.52 -15.09 0.57
N LEU A 170 7.55 -15.40 -0.31
CA LEU A 170 6.43 -16.26 0.05
C LEU A 170 6.91 -17.67 0.45
N GLN A 171 7.95 -18.20 -0.19
CA GLN A 171 8.51 -19.51 0.15
C GLN A 171 9.27 -19.50 1.49
N ARG A 172 10.07 -18.46 1.75
CA ARG A 172 10.85 -18.35 3.00
C ARG A 172 9.98 -18.42 4.26
N ASP A 173 8.85 -17.73 4.27
CA ASP A 173 7.96 -17.72 5.45
C ASP A 173 7.31 -19.09 5.70
N MET A 174 6.93 -19.81 4.62
CA MET A 174 6.38 -21.16 4.75
C MET A 174 7.37 -22.15 5.38
N GLU A 175 8.66 -21.97 5.14
CA GLU A 175 9.72 -22.79 5.74
C GLU A 175 10.06 -22.38 7.18
N SER A 176 10.04 -21.08 7.50
CA SER A 176 10.32 -20.58 8.85
C SER A 176 9.16 -20.72 9.83
N ASN A 177 7.91 -20.82 9.36
CA ASN A 177 6.74 -20.93 10.23
C ASN A 177 5.69 -21.96 9.73
N PRO A 178 5.94 -23.28 9.88
CA PRO A 178 5.01 -24.33 9.42
C PRO A 178 3.68 -24.40 10.20
N LYS A 179 3.45 -23.54 11.21
CA LYS A 179 2.26 -23.57 12.09
C LYS A 179 1.12 -22.64 11.65
N SER A 180 1.29 -21.83 10.61
CA SER A 180 0.21 -20.96 10.08
C SER A 180 -0.85 -21.73 9.28
N ALA A 181 -0.57 -22.97 8.87
CA ALA A 181 -1.45 -23.76 8.00
C ALA A 181 -2.74 -24.29 8.66
N SER A 182 -3.01 -24.06 9.96
CA SER A 182 -4.17 -24.71 10.61
C SER A 182 -4.71 -24.09 11.92
N THR A 183 -4.79 -22.76 12.04
CA THR A 183 -5.52 -22.17 13.17
C THR A 183 -6.72 -21.35 12.71
N PRO A 184 -7.97 -21.85 12.88
CA PRO A 184 -9.16 -21.05 12.67
C PRO A 184 -9.17 -19.86 13.63
N PHE A 185 -9.60 -18.71 13.12
CA PHE A 185 -9.72 -17.43 13.82
C PHE A 185 -10.85 -17.41 14.87
N SER A 186 -10.96 -18.43 15.74
CA SER A 186 -12.09 -18.59 16.68
C SER A 186 -11.77 -18.30 18.14
N GLN A 187 -10.59 -17.74 18.47
CA GLN A 187 -10.20 -17.50 19.88
C GLN A 187 -9.59 -16.13 20.18
N LEU A 188 -10.09 -15.06 19.56
CA LEU A 188 -9.92 -13.73 20.17
C LEU A 188 -10.96 -13.58 21.29
N GLN A 189 -10.53 -13.79 22.53
CA GLN A 189 -11.33 -13.38 23.69
C GLN A 189 -11.43 -11.85 23.72
N PRO A 190 -12.59 -11.28 24.05
CA PRO A 190 -12.75 -9.83 24.11
C PRO A 190 -11.81 -9.25 25.17
N ILE A 191 -11.00 -8.26 24.76
CA ILE A 191 -10.19 -7.45 25.65
C ILE A 191 -11.14 -6.78 26.65
N ALA A 192 -10.92 -7.03 27.94
CA ALA A 192 -11.70 -6.46 29.02
C ALA A 192 -11.76 -4.94 28.90
N SER A 193 -12.98 -4.41 28.95
CA SER A 193 -13.31 -2.99 28.86
C SER A 193 -12.54 -2.17 29.91
N THR A 194 -11.58 -1.36 29.45
CA THR A 194 -10.94 -0.34 30.30
C THR A 194 -11.61 1.01 30.05
N VAL A 195 -12.42 1.40 31.03
CA VAL A 195 -12.89 2.73 31.44
C VAL A 195 -13.10 3.77 30.33
N ARG A 196 -14.38 4.01 29.98
CA ARG A 196 -14.81 5.21 29.26
C ARG A 196 -14.59 6.43 30.16
N HIS A 197 -13.64 7.30 29.83
CA HIS A 197 -13.60 8.65 30.41
C HIS A 197 -14.82 9.42 29.92
N ARG A 198 -15.76 9.65 30.84
CA ARG A 198 -16.91 10.55 30.66
C ARG A 198 -16.37 11.99 30.70
N ILE A 199 -16.49 12.69 29.58
CA ILE A 199 -16.27 14.13 29.52
C ILE A 199 -17.57 14.78 30.04
N GLU A 200 -17.50 15.43 31.20
CA GLU A 200 -18.61 16.26 31.68
C GLU A 200 -18.54 17.65 31.02
N PRO A 201 -19.66 18.19 30.51
CA PRO A 201 -19.69 19.55 30.01
C PRO A 201 -19.70 20.52 31.20
N THR A 202 -18.61 21.28 31.37
CA THR A 202 -18.58 22.46 32.24
C THR A 202 -18.70 23.70 31.37
N SER A 203 -19.86 24.35 31.40
CA SER A 203 -20.01 25.76 31.04
C SER A 203 -21.28 26.27 31.74
N GLU A 204 -21.09 27.15 32.73
CA GLU A 204 -22.08 28.18 33.09
C GLU A 204 -22.14 29.24 31.99
#